data_AF-A0A6J7LE95-F1
#
_entry.id   AF-A0A6J7LE95-F1
#
_cell.length_a   1.000
_cell.length_b   1.000
_cell.length_c   1.000
_cell.angle_alpha   90.00
_cell.angle_beta   90.00
_cell.angle_gamma   90.00
#
_symmetry.space_group_name_H-M   'P 1'
#
loop_
_entity.id
_entity.type
_entity.pdbx_description
1 polymer ?
#
loop_
_entity_poly.entity_id
_entity_poly.type
_entity_poly.pdbx_seq_one_letter_code
_entity_poly.pdbx_strand_id
1 'polypeptide(L)'
;MGDVVYALGDTGPGGGVVFYSSSGFSSPGSACDPSCVGLEALTSEGGPVAWCSVTRTAFAPNGTAIGTGKANTQSMMTGGCTSGAGYSAANTDSGGFNDWYLPSSDELYALWKKRSLAALANTFGDGTKWSSSQDADFPAQTAKTLGWPMGSWASLDKANTTIYFRVIRAF
;
A
#
# COMPACT_ATOMS: atom_id res chain seq x y z
N MET A 1 -23.75 13.83 -17.76
CA MET A 1 -23.56 13.30 -16.40
C MET A 1 -22.23 13.86 -15.93
N GLY A 2 -22.19 14.60 -14.83
CA GLY A 2 -20.94 15.18 -14.34
C GLY A 2 -20.05 14.09 -13.77
N ASP A 3 -18.76 14.13 -14.09
CA ASP A 3 -17.78 13.19 -13.53
C ASP A 3 -17.79 13.30 -12.00
N VAL A 4 -17.83 12.15 -11.31
CA VAL A 4 -17.76 12.12 -9.85
C VAL A 4 -16.33 12.51 -9.46
N VAL A 5 -16.18 13.67 -8.83
CA VAL A 5 -14.91 14.11 -8.24
C VAL A 5 -14.87 13.65 -6.80
N TYR A 6 -13.90 12.79 -6.46
CA TYR A 6 -13.70 12.33 -5.10
C TYR A 6 -12.73 13.27 -4.36
N ALA A 7 -13.18 13.86 -3.25
CA ALA A 7 -12.36 14.70 -2.40
C ALA A 7 -11.61 13.87 -1.34
N LEU A 8 -10.59 14.46 -0.72
CA LEU A 8 -9.88 13.82 0.39
C LEU A 8 -10.82 13.58 1.58
N GLY A 9 -10.88 12.35 2.05
CA GLY A 9 -11.77 11.92 3.13
C GLY A 9 -13.09 11.32 2.65
N ASP A 10 -13.43 11.45 1.37
CA ASP A 10 -14.61 10.80 0.81
C ASP A 10 -14.44 9.29 0.76
N THR A 11 -15.57 8.60 0.67
CA THR A 11 -15.59 7.18 0.28
C THR A 11 -15.34 7.08 -1.22
N GLY A 12 -14.23 6.44 -1.59
CA GLY A 12 -13.84 6.18 -2.96
C GLY A 12 -14.67 5.06 -3.61
N PRO A 13 -14.45 4.80 -4.90
CA PRO A 13 -15.24 3.83 -5.66
C PRO A 13 -15.13 2.39 -5.12
N GLY A 14 -14.01 2.01 -4.51
CA GLY A 14 -13.81 0.72 -3.86
C GLY A 14 -14.31 0.65 -2.42
N GLY A 15 -14.95 1.71 -1.92
CA GLY A 15 -15.40 1.81 -0.52
C GLY A 15 -14.29 2.17 0.46
N GLY A 16 -13.08 2.47 -0.01
CA GLY A 16 -11.99 2.97 0.82
C GLY A 16 -12.11 4.48 1.08
N VAL A 17 -11.25 5.03 1.91
CA VAL A 17 -11.16 6.49 2.12
C VAL A 17 -10.13 7.08 1.18
N VAL A 18 -10.52 8.09 0.41
CA VAL A 18 -9.62 8.80 -0.50
C VAL A 18 -8.61 9.62 0.30
N PHE A 19 -7.32 9.31 0.12
CA PHE A 19 -6.22 9.98 0.84
C PHE A 19 -5.23 10.69 -0.10
N TYR A 20 -5.32 10.42 -1.40
CA TYR A 20 -4.54 11.10 -2.42
C TYR A 20 -5.42 11.38 -3.64
N SER A 21 -5.28 12.58 -4.21
CA SER A 21 -5.92 12.97 -5.46
C SER A 21 -4.97 13.90 -6.22
N SER A 22 -4.78 13.61 -7.50
CA SER A 22 -3.99 14.46 -8.40
C SER A 22 -4.48 14.23 -9.84
N SER A 23 -4.59 15.32 -10.60
CA SER A 23 -4.82 15.20 -12.05
C SER A 23 -3.59 14.60 -12.73
N GLY A 24 -3.82 13.75 -13.74
CA GLY A 24 -2.75 13.06 -14.47
C GLY A 24 -1.94 12.07 -13.62
N PHE A 25 -2.55 11.51 -12.56
CA PHE A 25 -1.90 10.52 -11.72
C PHE A 25 -1.76 9.18 -12.47
N SER A 26 -0.57 8.59 -12.42
CA SER A 26 -0.28 7.29 -13.00
C SER A 26 0.08 6.29 -11.90
N SER A 27 -0.47 5.09 -12.03
CA SER A 27 -0.16 3.94 -11.19
C SER A 27 -0.01 2.71 -12.08
N PRO A 28 1.18 2.47 -12.65
CA PRO A 28 1.39 1.37 -13.59
C PRO A 28 0.94 0.02 -13.00
N GLY A 29 0.16 -0.72 -13.79
CA GLY A 29 -0.44 -2.00 -13.39
C GLY A 29 -1.79 -1.89 -12.68
N SER A 30 -2.26 -0.68 -12.36
CA SER A 30 -3.62 -0.45 -11.86
C SER A 30 -4.61 -0.36 -13.02
N ALA A 31 -5.86 -0.77 -12.81
CA ALA A 31 -6.88 -0.79 -13.87
C ALA A 31 -7.22 0.61 -14.43
N CYS A 32 -7.01 1.67 -13.64
CA CYS A 32 -7.24 3.06 -14.03
C CYS A 32 -6.10 3.70 -14.84
N ASP A 33 -4.91 3.07 -14.91
CA ASP A 33 -3.73 3.67 -15.53
C ASP A 33 -3.89 3.79 -17.06
N PRO A 34 -3.45 4.90 -17.70
CA PRO A 34 -2.70 6.05 -17.18
C PRO A 34 -3.59 7.21 -16.68
N SER A 35 -4.88 6.96 -16.48
CA SER A 35 -5.91 7.96 -16.15
C SER A 35 -6.39 7.90 -14.71
N CYS A 36 -5.59 7.35 -13.79
CA CYS A 36 -5.94 7.35 -12.39
C CYS A 36 -6.08 8.80 -11.88
N VAL A 37 -6.99 8.99 -10.94
CA VAL A 37 -7.31 10.29 -10.34
C VAL A 37 -6.97 10.34 -8.85
N GLY A 38 -6.76 9.18 -8.21
CA GLY A 38 -6.40 9.14 -6.81
C GLY A 38 -6.04 7.77 -6.24
N LEU A 39 -5.86 7.77 -4.92
CA LEU A 39 -5.67 6.57 -4.11
C LEU A 39 -6.68 6.56 -2.95
N GLU A 40 -7.27 5.38 -2.73
CA GLU A 40 -8.14 5.09 -1.59
C GLU A 40 -7.52 4.01 -0.71
N ALA A 41 -7.80 4.06 0.60
CA ALA A 41 -7.30 3.10 1.57
C ALA A 41 -8.46 2.46 2.33
N LEU A 42 -8.39 1.15 2.57
CA LEU A 42 -9.32 0.49 3.49
C LEU A 42 -9.10 1.00 4.92
N THR A 43 -10.19 1.09 5.68
CA THR A 43 -10.16 1.45 7.11
C THR A 43 -9.72 0.28 7.99
N SER A 44 -9.77 -0.95 7.49
CA SER A 44 -9.13 -2.09 8.14
C SER A 44 -7.61 -2.09 7.89
N GLU A 45 -6.85 -2.55 8.88
CA GLU A 45 -5.46 -2.97 8.68
C GLU A 45 -5.38 -4.49 8.53
N GLY A 46 -4.33 -4.96 7.86
CA GLY A 46 -4.00 -6.37 7.78
C GLY A 46 -2.81 -6.72 8.67
N GLY A 47 -2.67 -8.00 9.00
CA GLY A 47 -1.55 -8.51 9.79
C GLY A 47 -1.87 -8.72 11.28
N PRO A 48 -0.86 -9.01 12.12
CA PRO A 48 0.57 -9.01 11.79
C PRO A 48 0.99 -10.21 10.93
N VAL A 49 1.81 -9.97 9.90
CA VAL A 49 2.34 -11.02 8.99
C VAL A 49 3.75 -10.66 8.51
N ALA A 50 4.48 -11.65 7.98
CA ALA A 50 5.73 -11.41 7.26
C ALA A 50 5.50 -10.58 5.99
N TRP A 51 6.57 -10.00 5.44
CA TRP A 51 6.47 -9.17 4.24
C TRP A 51 6.01 -9.97 3.00
N CYS A 52 6.62 -11.14 2.82
CA CYS A 52 6.33 -12.13 1.78
C CYS A 52 6.87 -13.50 2.23
N SER A 53 6.32 -14.62 1.73
CA SER A 53 6.86 -15.97 1.99
C SER A 53 8.27 -16.20 1.41
N VAL A 54 8.65 -15.45 0.39
CA VAL A 54 9.99 -15.43 -0.22
C VAL A 54 10.79 -14.27 0.40
N THR A 55 11.74 -14.61 1.27
CA THR A 55 12.33 -13.64 2.22
C THR A 55 13.76 -13.23 1.92
N ARG A 56 14.39 -13.82 0.90
CA ARG A 56 15.79 -13.58 0.49
C ARG A 56 15.94 -13.30 -1.01
N THR A 57 14.93 -12.66 -1.59
CA THR A 57 14.89 -12.28 -3.01
C THR A 57 14.61 -10.79 -3.14
N ALA A 58 15.31 -10.15 -4.06
CA ALA A 58 15.03 -8.80 -4.50
C ALA A 58 13.99 -8.85 -5.64
N PHE A 59 12.86 -8.17 -5.46
CA PHE A 59 11.80 -8.07 -6.47
C PHE A 59 11.99 -6.82 -7.33
N ALA A 60 11.57 -6.89 -8.59
CA ALA A 60 11.58 -5.76 -9.52
C ALA A 60 10.25 -5.70 -10.29
N PRO A 61 9.63 -4.50 -10.44
CA PRO A 61 10.11 -3.21 -9.96
C PRO A 61 10.08 -3.07 -8.43
N ASN A 62 10.87 -2.11 -7.94
CA ASN A 62 11.04 -1.75 -6.52
C ASN A 62 10.94 -0.23 -6.32
N GLY A 63 9.82 0.36 -6.70
CA GLY A 63 9.59 1.80 -6.59
C GLY A 63 9.29 2.24 -5.15
N THR A 64 9.62 3.49 -4.83
CA THR A 64 9.21 4.14 -3.57
C THR A 64 8.11 5.17 -3.79
N ALA A 65 8.07 5.78 -4.97
CA ALA A 65 7.21 6.91 -5.30
C ALA A 65 5.71 6.58 -5.23
N ILE A 66 4.89 7.62 -5.08
CA ILE A 66 3.42 7.52 -5.20
C ILE A 66 3.07 6.97 -6.59
N GLY A 67 2.19 5.97 -6.65
CA GLY A 67 1.79 5.26 -7.86
C GLY A 67 2.52 3.94 -8.09
N THR A 68 3.65 3.68 -7.41
CA THR A 68 4.48 2.50 -7.68
C THR A 68 4.09 1.24 -6.89
N GLY A 69 3.23 1.36 -5.86
CA GLY A 69 2.92 0.23 -4.98
C GLY A 69 2.22 -0.93 -5.69
N LYS A 70 1.41 -0.64 -6.72
CA LYS A 70 0.74 -1.68 -7.51
C LYS A 70 1.74 -2.56 -8.25
N ALA A 71 2.66 -1.94 -9.00
CA ALA A 71 3.69 -2.65 -9.74
C ALA A 71 4.64 -3.43 -8.82
N ASN A 72 4.99 -2.87 -7.65
CA ASN A 72 5.78 -3.59 -6.64
C ASN A 72 5.02 -4.82 -6.10
N THR A 73 3.75 -4.66 -5.76
CA THR A 73 2.94 -5.77 -5.23
C THR A 73 2.75 -6.85 -6.29
N GLN A 74 2.60 -6.48 -7.55
CA GLN A 74 2.54 -7.43 -8.66
C GLN A 74 3.85 -8.20 -8.83
N SER A 75 5.00 -7.55 -8.65
CA SER A 75 6.30 -8.24 -8.72
C SER A 75 6.48 -9.26 -7.59
N MET A 76 5.92 -8.98 -6.40
CA MET A 76 5.84 -9.96 -5.32
C MET A 76 5.03 -11.21 -5.74
N MET A 77 3.90 -11.02 -6.45
CA MET A 77 3.06 -12.14 -6.91
C MET A 77 3.77 -12.98 -7.97
N THR A 78 4.36 -12.32 -8.97
CA THR A 78 5.09 -13.03 -10.03
C THR A 78 6.38 -13.66 -9.53
N GLY A 79 6.99 -13.10 -8.49
CA GLY A 79 8.17 -13.67 -7.82
C GLY A 79 7.86 -14.75 -6.79
N GLY A 80 6.60 -15.19 -6.68
CA GLY A 80 6.24 -16.40 -5.94
C GLY A 80 5.85 -16.21 -4.48
N CYS A 81 5.52 -14.98 -4.04
CA CYS A 81 4.91 -14.79 -2.74
C CYS A 81 3.56 -15.52 -2.68
N THR A 82 3.41 -16.43 -1.72
CA THR A 82 2.19 -17.22 -1.46
C THR A 82 1.53 -16.88 -0.12
N SER A 83 2.20 -16.06 0.69
CA SER A 83 1.68 -15.47 1.92
C SER A 83 2.44 -14.19 2.26
N GLY A 84 2.00 -13.48 3.30
CA GLY A 84 2.58 -12.21 3.75
C GLY A 84 1.83 -10.98 3.26
N ALA A 85 2.30 -9.81 3.67
CA ALA A 85 1.61 -8.53 3.46
C ALA A 85 1.30 -8.25 1.98
N GLY A 86 2.26 -8.49 1.08
CA GLY A 86 2.04 -8.28 -0.36
C GLY A 86 0.96 -9.21 -0.93
N TYR A 87 0.99 -10.48 -0.54
CA TYR A 87 -0.01 -11.48 -0.95
C TYR A 87 -1.39 -11.15 -0.40
N SER A 88 -1.49 -10.90 0.90
CA SER A 88 -2.76 -10.57 1.55
C SER A 88 -3.40 -9.30 0.97
N ALA A 89 -2.61 -8.26 0.65
CA ALA A 89 -3.12 -7.05 0.02
C ALA A 89 -3.57 -7.31 -1.43
N ALA A 90 -2.80 -8.07 -2.21
CA ALA A 90 -3.13 -8.41 -3.61
C ALA A 90 -4.38 -9.30 -3.73
N ASN A 91 -4.69 -10.08 -2.70
CA ASN A 91 -5.86 -10.96 -2.64
C ASN A 91 -7.02 -10.36 -1.84
N THR A 92 -6.99 -9.06 -1.55
CA THR A 92 -8.12 -8.39 -0.90
C THR A 92 -9.23 -8.12 -1.93
N ASP A 93 -10.43 -8.61 -1.63
CA ASP A 93 -11.66 -8.31 -2.36
C ASP A 93 -12.54 -7.40 -1.51
N SER A 94 -12.70 -6.15 -1.93
CA SER A 94 -13.51 -5.15 -1.20
C SER A 94 -14.17 -4.18 -2.17
N GLY A 95 -15.42 -3.81 -1.89
CA GLY A 95 -16.20 -2.88 -2.71
C GLY A 95 -16.49 -3.37 -4.13
N GLY A 96 -16.37 -4.68 -4.40
CA GLY A 96 -16.49 -5.26 -5.75
C GLY A 96 -15.20 -5.19 -6.58
N PHE A 97 -14.07 -4.81 -5.97
CA PHE A 97 -12.77 -4.69 -6.62
C PHE A 97 -11.75 -5.65 -6.00
N ASN A 98 -10.86 -6.16 -6.86
CA ASN A 98 -9.82 -7.16 -6.54
C ASN A 98 -8.41 -6.68 -6.93
N ASP A 99 -8.26 -5.39 -7.26
CA ASP A 99 -7.02 -4.76 -7.69
C ASP A 99 -6.32 -3.99 -6.56
N TRP A 100 -6.69 -4.26 -5.30
CA TRP A 100 -6.02 -3.75 -4.10
C TRP A 100 -4.56 -4.21 -4.01
N TYR A 101 -3.74 -3.45 -3.29
CA TYR A 101 -2.30 -3.70 -3.21
C TYR A 101 -1.64 -3.13 -1.95
N LEU A 102 -0.40 -3.56 -1.69
CA LEU A 102 0.44 -3.07 -0.60
C LEU A 102 1.10 -1.75 -1.04
N PRO A 103 0.89 -0.63 -0.31
CA PRO A 103 1.38 0.69 -0.72
C PRO A 103 2.90 0.71 -0.82
N SER A 104 3.45 1.45 -1.77
CA SER A 104 4.87 1.85 -1.74
C SER A 104 5.17 2.68 -0.49
N SER A 105 6.45 2.90 -0.18
CA SER A 105 6.83 3.70 0.99
C SER A 105 6.19 5.08 0.94
N ASP A 106 6.24 5.79 -0.18
CA ASP A 106 5.74 7.17 -0.25
C ASP A 106 4.20 7.22 -0.27
N GLU A 107 3.52 6.19 -0.79
CA GLU A 107 2.07 6.03 -0.66
C GLU A 107 1.65 5.81 0.80
N LEU A 108 2.36 4.95 1.52
CA LEU A 108 2.12 4.70 2.94
C LEU A 108 2.34 5.97 3.77
N TYR A 109 3.35 6.76 3.43
CA TYR A 109 3.57 8.06 4.07
C TYR A 109 2.51 9.11 3.69
N ALA A 110 2.05 9.12 2.45
CA ALA A 110 0.92 9.96 2.05
C ALA A 110 -0.35 9.62 2.85
N LEU A 111 -0.63 8.33 3.04
CA LEU A 111 -1.72 7.86 3.89
C LEU A 111 -1.52 8.27 5.37
N TRP A 112 -0.31 8.12 5.91
CA TRP A 112 0.01 8.56 7.27
C TRP A 112 -0.18 10.07 7.47
N LYS A 113 0.16 10.90 6.48
CA LYS A 113 -0.11 12.35 6.53
C LYS A 113 -1.60 12.68 6.59
N LYS A 114 -2.46 11.75 6.14
CA LYS A 114 -3.92 11.88 6.15
C LYS A 114 -4.62 11.13 7.27
N ARG A 115 -3.88 10.56 8.22
CA ARG A 115 -4.43 9.79 9.35
C ARG A 115 -5.45 10.51 10.22
N SER A 116 -5.43 11.84 10.23
CA SER A 116 -6.36 12.66 11.00
C SER A 116 -7.68 12.94 10.27
N LEU A 117 -7.86 12.48 9.02
CA LEU A 117 -9.16 12.51 8.37
C LEU A 117 -10.15 11.72 9.21
N ALA A 118 -11.38 12.23 9.39
CA ALA A 118 -12.35 11.64 10.31
C ALA A 118 -12.62 10.14 10.03
N ALA A 119 -12.67 9.75 8.75
CA ALA A 119 -12.88 8.35 8.34
C ALA A 119 -11.66 7.43 8.52
N LEU A 120 -10.47 8.00 8.75
CA LEU A 120 -9.20 7.30 9.00
C LEU A 120 -8.73 7.42 10.46
N ALA A 121 -9.39 8.28 11.24
CA ALA A 121 -9.02 8.54 12.62
C ALA A 121 -9.38 7.32 13.48
N ASN A 122 -8.44 6.87 14.30
CA ASN A 122 -8.59 5.72 15.21
C ASN A 122 -8.86 4.37 14.53
N THR A 123 -8.77 4.27 13.21
CA THR A 123 -8.98 3.00 12.49
C THR A 123 -7.70 2.16 12.38
N PHE A 124 -6.55 2.68 12.84
CA PHE A 124 -5.25 2.02 12.73
C PHE A 124 -4.56 1.91 14.08
N GLY A 125 -4.13 0.69 14.43
CA GLY A 125 -3.35 0.46 15.62
C GLY A 125 -1.98 1.12 15.55
N ASP A 126 -1.46 1.49 16.71
CA ASP A 126 -0.07 1.91 16.87
C ASP A 126 0.89 0.78 16.43
N GLY A 127 2.09 1.17 16.02
CA GLY A 127 3.14 0.26 15.59
C GLY A 127 3.49 0.37 14.11
N THR A 128 4.49 -0.41 13.72
CA THR A 128 5.13 -0.33 12.41
C THR A 128 4.30 -0.99 11.32
N LYS A 129 4.28 -0.39 10.12
CA LYS A 129 3.55 -0.87 8.95
C LYS A 129 4.50 -1.22 7.81
N TRP A 130 4.29 -2.37 7.17
CA TRP A 130 4.98 -2.73 5.92
C TRP A 130 4.56 -1.81 4.77
N SER A 131 5.52 -1.49 3.91
CA SER A 131 5.30 -1.02 2.54
C SER A 131 5.75 -2.08 1.53
N SER A 132 5.38 -1.97 0.26
CA SER A 132 5.87 -2.82 -0.83
C SER A 132 7.25 -2.44 -1.34
N SER A 133 7.85 -1.37 -0.82
CA SER A 133 9.19 -0.93 -1.19
C SER A 133 10.23 -1.70 -0.37
N GLN A 134 11.21 -2.28 -1.04
CA GLN A 134 12.38 -2.88 -0.44
C GLN A 134 13.42 -1.80 -0.11
N ASP A 135 14.28 -2.08 0.87
CA ASP A 135 15.41 -1.21 1.15
C ASP A 135 16.42 -1.22 -0.02
N ALA A 136 17.06 -0.09 -0.31
CA ALA A 136 17.96 0.01 -1.45
C ALA A 136 19.31 -0.68 -1.22
N ASP A 137 19.77 -0.71 0.05
CA ASP A 137 21.06 -1.30 0.40
C ASP A 137 20.96 -2.81 0.58
N PHE A 138 19.82 -3.29 1.09
CA PHE A 138 19.56 -4.71 1.34
C PHE A 138 18.23 -5.21 0.74
N PRO A 139 18.00 -5.04 -0.58
CA PRO A 139 16.70 -5.26 -1.19
C PRO A 139 16.24 -6.71 -1.10
N ALA A 140 17.15 -7.67 -1.01
CA ALA A 140 16.77 -9.07 -0.84
C ALA A 140 16.34 -9.41 0.59
N GLN A 141 16.81 -8.66 1.59
CA GLN A 141 16.66 -9.01 3.01
C GLN A 141 15.66 -8.15 3.75
N THR A 142 15.52 -6.87 3.40
CA THR A 142 14.74 -5.90 4.18
C THR A 142 13.73 -5.15 3.34
N ALA A 143 12.65 -4.70 3.99
CA ALA A 143 11.64 -3.85 3.39
C ALA A 143 11.43 -2.58 4.21
N LYS A 144 11.10 -1.49 3.52
CA LYS A 144 10.82 -0.20 4.14
C LYS A 144 9.51 -0.25 4.90
N THR A 145 9.51 0.41 6.04
CA THR A 145 8.42 0.44 6.99
C THR A 145 8.18 1.85 7.49
N LEU A 146 6.97 2.10 7.99
CA LEU A 146 6.60 3.37 8.61
C LEU A 146 5.98 3.13 9.99
N GLY A 147 6.51 3.79 11.01
CA GLY A 147 5.98 3.76 12.37
C GLY A 147 4.69 4.57 12.51
N TRP A 148 3.66 3.98 13.11
CA TRP A 148 2.41 4.66 13.46
C TRP A 148 2.33 4.84 15.00
N PRO A 149 1.96 6.03 15.52
CA PRO A 149 1.62 7.26 14.83
C PRO A 149 2.86 8.15 14.54
N MET A 150 4.07 7.70 14.88
CA MET A 150 5.29 8.52 14.90
C MET A 150 5.78 9.03 13.53
N GLY A 151 5.43 8.37 12.43
CA GLY A 151 5.90 8.71 11.08
C GLY A 151 7.40 8.42 10.86
N SER A 152 8.00 7.58 11.71
CA SER A 152 9.41 7.22 11.63
C SER A 152 9.64 6.15 10.56
N TRP A 153 10.66 6.37 9.73
CA TRP A 153 11.10 5.39 8.74
C TRP A 153 12.04 4.36 9.36
N ALA A 154 11.91 3.11 8.95
CA ALA A 154 12.87 2.05 9.24
C ALA A 154 12.86 1.01 8.12
N SER A 155 13.86 0.15 8.10
CA SER A 155 13.90 -1.05 7.26
C SER A 155 14.00 -2.27 8.17
N LEU A 156 13.10 -3.24 7.99
CA LEU A 156 13.04 -4.44 8.83
C LEU A 156 13.26 -5.70 7.99
N ASP A 157 13.82 -6.74 8.62
CA ASP A 157 14.11 -8.03 7.98
C ASP A 157 12.82 -8.74 7.59
N LYS A 158 12.72 -9.14 6.31
CA LYS A 158 11.54 -9.79 5.72
C LYS A 158 11.28 -11.17 6.30
N ALA A 159 12.31 -11.87 6.81
CA ALA A 159 12.22 -13.26 7.24
C ALA A 159 11.80 -13.42 8.70
N ASN A 160 12.22 -12.49 9.57
CA ASN A 160 12.08 -12.63 11.03
C ASN A 160 11.15 -11.59 11.66
N THR A 161 10.40 -10.85 10.84
CA THR A 161 9.53 -9.77 11.31
C THR A 161 8.09 -10.00 10.86
N THR A 162 7.15 -9.98 11.80
CA THR A 162 5.71 -9.94 11.50
C THR A 162 5.11 -8.64 12.03
N ILE A 163 4.60 -7.80 11.14
CA ILE A 163 3.97 -6.52 11.49
C ILE A 163 2.73 -6.28 10.64
N TYR A 164 1.99 -5.24 10.97
CA TYR A 164 0.78 -4.86 10.28
C TYR A 164 1.08 -4.20 8.93
N PHE A 165 0.05 -4.06 8.10
CA PHE A 165 0.13 -3.37 6.82
C PHE A 165 -1.20 -2.72 6.46
N ARG A 166 -1.16 -1.86 5.45
CA ARG A 166 -2.33 -1.16 4.92
C ARG A 166 -2.60 -1.62 3.50
N VAL A 167 -3.87 -1.58 3.13
CA VAL A 167 -4.34 -1.99 1.81
C VAL A 167 -4.89 -0.75 1.12
N ILE A 168 -4.36 -0.45 -0.06
CA ILE A 168 -4.76 0.70 -0.87
C ILE A 168 -5.09 0.27 -2.29
N ARG A 169 -5.75 1.16 -3.02
CA ARG A 169 -6.15 0.97 -4.41
C ARG A 169 -6.05 2.30 -5.15
N ALA A 170 -5.65 2.25 -6.41
CA ALA A 170 -5.71 3.38 -7.33
C ALA A 170 -7.03 3.34 -8.08
N PHE A 171 -7.59 4.52 -8.35
CA PHE A 171 -8.84 4.68 -9.09
C PHE A 171 -8.79 5.91 -9.98
#